data_AF-A0A7J2I033-F1
#
_entry.id   AF-A0A7J2I033-F1
#
_cell.length_a   1.000
_cell.length_b   1.000
_cell.length_c   1.000
_cell.angle_alpha   90.00
_cell.angle_beta   90.00
_cell.angle_gamma   90.00
#
_symmetry.space_group_name_H-M   'P 1'
#
loop_
_entity.id
_entity.type
_entity.pdbx_description
1 polymer ?
#
loop_
_entity_poly.entity_id
_entity_poly.type
_entity_poly.pdbx_seq_one_letter_code
_entity_poly.pdbx_strand_id
1 'polypeptide(L)'
;MPAISIDTFFACSLMVILVVSAMASTSKLLYPYLNNGLDENIRERYREISKYMLLNVGEPENWGQNSQVTPETFGLAKAGAFNAYELDVDKVSRLNSENLYALSYADIFLALKMSDVSFRIEIKPIFEVSINLTASFNETDSKIYQFEILTEKHGSRVQANLKCYIIAENYFNITDTVQSSGRTSLNITLSNNVNGPALLIVLAKSIYEQGITSFSAYAFAHNSAEPHPKGTFLKLSPVNYNLTASFLHSEIVLQDAYALTFNYNSSLTQTGNNSQSATYNIPRFLDSSPIIIVVTGQNSTDFFIEWTAYPQIPFRIGADFSNSQTLSNVFSYTYTVSIDSALYQCNIWLGGPNQ
;
A
#
# COMPACT_ATOMS: atom_id res chain seq x y z
N MET A 1 -38.84 30.37 33.52
CA MET A 1 -37.91 29.27 33.88
C MET A 1 -36.49 29.79 33.70
N PRO A 2 -35.55 29.52 34.62
CA PRO A 2 -34.21 30.08 34.55
C PRO A 2 -33.44 29.43 33.39
N ALA A 3 -32.77 30.22 32.55
CA ALA A 3 -31.96 29.75 31.41
C ALA A 3 -30.95 28.67 31.80
N ILE A 4 -30.42 28.77 33.02
CA ILE A 4 -29.54 27.79 33.68
C ILE A 4 -30.10 26.36 33.70
N SER A 5 -31.43 26.19 33.84
CA SER A 5 -32.07 24.87 33.84
C SER A 5 -32.13 24.23 32.45
N ILE A 6 -32.24 25.06 31.40
CA ILE A 6 -32.27 24.63 29.99
C ILE A 6 -30.86 24.23 29.54
N ASP A 7 -29.84 25.02 29.87
CA ASP A 7 -28.45 24.73 29.51
C ASP A 7 -27.93 23.44 30.18
N THR A 8 -28.30 23.22 31.45
CA THR A 8 -27.95 21.98 32.17
C THR A 8 -28.63 20.75 31.56
N PHE A 9 -29.89 20.88 31.13
CA PHE A 9 -30.62 19.78 30.48
C PHE A 9 -30.00 19.42 29.12
N PHE A 10 -29.62 20.41 28.31
CA PHE A 10 -28.95 20.19 27.02
C PHE A 10 -27.57 19.54 27.20
N ALA A 11 -26.76 20.02 28.15
CA ALA A 11 -25.44 19.45 28.41
C ALA A 11 -25.52 17.97 28.85
N CYS A 12 -26.44 17.65 29.77
CA CYS A 12 -26.65 16.26 30.20
C CYS A 12 -27.17 15.36 29.07
N SER A 13 -28.11 15.85 28.26
CA SER A 13 -28.65 15.08 27.13
C SER A 13 -27.58 14.77 26.08
N LEU A 14 -26.71 15.75 25.79
CA LEU A 14 -25.60 15.59 24.85
C LEU A 14 -24.55 14.62 25.41
N MET A 15 -24.24 14.67 26.71
CA MET A 15 -23.37 13.69 27.35
C MET A 15 -23.93 12.26 27.27
N VAL A 16 -25.23 12.08 27.54
CA VAL A 16 -25.87 10.76 27.44
C VAL A 16 -25.84 10.24 26.01
N ILE A 17 -26.13 11.09 25.01
CA ILE A 17 -26.05 10.71 23.59
C ILE A 17 -24.61 10.32 23.22
N LEU A 18 -23.61 11.09 23.66
CA LEU A 18 -22.20 10.77 23.41
C LEU A 18 -21.79 9.46 24.08
N VAL A 19 -22.17 9.24 25.34
CA VAL A 19 -21.85 8.01 26.08
C VAL A 19 -22.55 6.81 25.45
N VAL A 20 -23.83 6.92 25.09
CA VAL A 20 -24.56 5.83 24.41
C VAL A 20 -23.99 5.56 23.02
N SER A 21 -23.56 6.59 22.29
CA SER A 21 -22.91 6.44 20.98
C SER A 21 -21.52 5.79 21.10
N ALA A 22 -20.75 6.17 22.11
CA ALA A 22 -19.45 5.57 22.43
C ALA A 22 -19.61 4.11 22.90
N MET A 23 -20.62 3.83 23.74
CA MET A 23 -20.99 2.48 24.18
C MET A 23 -21.48 1.60 23.03
N ALA A 24 -22.27 2.14 22.10
CA ALA A 24 -22.71 1.43 20.91
C ALA A 24 -21.56 1.16 19.91
N SER A 25 -20.52 1.97 19.94
CA SER A 25 -19.32 1.79 19.10
C SER A 25 -18.34 0.79 19.74
N THR A 26 -18.16 0.84 21.06
CA THR A 26 -17.35 -0.13 21.82
C THR A 26 -18.01 -1.51 21.87
N SER A 27 -19.34 -1.59 21.95
CA SER A 27 -20.05 -2.88 21.91
C SER A 27 -19.88 -3.59 20.57
N LYS A 28 -19.82 -2.86 19.44
CA LYS A 28 -19.50 -3.44 18.12
C LYS A 28 -18.05 -3.93 18.02
N LEU A 29 -17.12 -3.25 18.68
CA LEU A 29 -15.72 -3.69 18.77
C LEU A 29 -15.55 -4.92 19.69
N LEU A 30 -16.40 -5.08 20.70
CA LEU A 30 -16.40 -6.24 21.61
C LEU A 30 -17.28 -7.40 21.12
N TYR A 31 -18.20 -7.15 20.16
CA TYR A 31 -19.13 -8.13 19.64
C TYR A 31 -18.51 -9.45 19.15
N PRO A 32 -17.36 -9.47 18.43
CA PRO A 32 -16.80 -10.74 17.97
C PRO A 32 -16.30 -11.64 19.12
N TYR A 33 -16.13 -11.10 20.33
CA TYR A 33 -15.74 -11.84 21.53
C TYR A 33 -16.94 -12.31 22.39
N LEU A 34 -18.12 -11.72 22.22
CA LEU A 34 -19.27 -11.96 23.10
C LEU A 34 -20.17 -13.11 22.62
N ASN A 35 -20.18 -13.43 21.33
CA ASN A 35 -20.97 -14.53 20.77
C ASN A 35 -20.14 -15.81 20.56
N ASN A 36 -19.75 -16.45 21.67
CA ASN A 36 -19.54 -17.91 21.72
C ASN A 36 -20.87 -18.68 21.86
N GLY A 37 -22.01 -17.98 21.74
CA GLY A 37 -23.35 -18.55 21.70
C GLY A 37 -23.63 -19.18 20.34
N LEU A 38 -23.94 -20.47 20.38
CA LEU A 38 -24.28 -21.34 19.26
C LEU A 38 -25.32 -20.72 18.31
N ASP A 39 -25.02 -20.78 17.01
CA ASP A 39 -25.96 -20.78 15.87
C ASP A 39 -26.62 -19.46 15.38
N GLU A 40 -26.23 -18.29 15.87
CA GLU A 40 -26.71 -17.01 15.29
C GLU A 40 -25.77 -16.49 14.16
N ASN A 41 -26.15 -16.83 12.92
CA ASN A 41 -25.67 -16.28 11.63
C ASN A 41 -24.15 -16.04 11.51
N ILE A 42 -23.39 -17.10 11.17
CA ILE A 42 -21.94 -17.07 10.88
C ILE A 42 -21.53 -15.91 9.97
N ARG A 43 -22.37 -15.57 8.98
CA ARG A 43 -22.11 -14.43 8.08
C ARG A 43 -22.10 -13.11 8.84
N GLU A 44 -23.03 -12.91 9.76
CA GLU A 44 -23.08 -11.70 10.58
C GLU A 44 -21.83 -11.59 11.45
N ARG A 45 -21.47 -12.68 12.14
CA ARG A 45 -20.25 -12.76 12.95
C ARG A 45 -19.01 -12.41 12.13
N TYR A 46 -18.83 -13.02 10.96
CA TYR A 46 -17.67 -12.75 10.11
C TYR A 46 -17.66 -11.31 9.61
N ARG A 47 -18.82 -10.73 9.28
CA ARG A 47 -18.89 -9.32 8.90
C ARG A 47 -18.47 -8.39 10.03
N GLU A 48 -18.81 -8.71 11.28
CA GLU A 48 -18.37 -7.91 12.43
C GLU A 48 -16.87 -8.11 12.72
N ILE A 49 -16.32 -9.32 12.51
CA ILE A 49 -14.87 -9.56 12.58
C ILE A 49 -14.11 -8.75 11.51
N SER A 50 -14.59 -8.73 10.26
CA SER A 50 -13.93 -7.96 9.19
C SER A 50 -14.00 -6.46 9.46
N LYS A 51 -15.11 -5.95 10.00
CA LYS A 51 -15.20 -4.57 10.47
C LYS A 51 -14.26 -4.31 11.64
N TYR A 52 -14.17 -5.21 12.61
CA TYR A 52 -13.26 -5.09 13.74
C TYR A 52 -11.81 -4.91 13.29
N MET A 53 -11.33 -5.74 12.34
CA MET A 53 -9.98 -5.62 11.78
C MET A 53 -9.69 -4.21 11.21
N LEU A 54 -10.69 -3.57 10.60
CA LEU A 54 -10.56 -2.28 9.92
C LEU A 54 -10.87 -1.06 10.79
N LEU A 55 -11.62 -1.24 11.88
CA LEU A 55 -12.09 -0.16 12.75
C LEU A 55 -11.37 -0.14 14.11
N ASN A 56 -10.74 -1.23 14.51
CA ASN A 56 -9.94 -1.27 15.73
C ASN A 56 -8.54 -0.69 15.48
N VAL A 57 -8.01 0.07 16.43
CA VAL A 57 -6.65 0.64 16.39
C VAL A 57 -5.58 -0.38 16.79
N GLY A 58 -5.95 -1.48 17.45
CA GLY A 58 -5.02 -2.46 17.98
C GLY A 58 -4.26 -1.95 19.21
N GLU A 59 -3.48 -2.85 19.80
CA GLU A 59 -2.73 -2.60 21.04
C GLU A 59 -1.29 -3.10 20.85
N PRO A 60 -0.26 -2.27 21.07
CA PRO A 60 -0.34 -0.82 21.27
C PRO A 60 -0.81 -0.08 20.02
N GLU A 61 -1.45 1.09 20.16
CA GLU A 61 -2.07 1.81 19.04
C GLU A 61 -1.14 2.11 17.86
N ASN A 62 0.16 2.27 18.12
CA ASN A 62 1.19 2.60 17.15
C ASN A 62 2.06 1.38 16.75
N TRP A 63 1.58 0.15 16.95
CA TRP A 63 2.35 -1.07 16.66
C TRP A 63 2.95 -1.06 15.24
N GLY A 64 2.26 -0.48 14.26
CA GLY A 64 2.74 -0.37 12.88
C GLY A 64 4.07 0.39 12.73
N GLN A 65 4.29 1.42 13.54
CA GLN A 65 5.46 2.31 13.43
C GLN A 65 6.73 1.70 14.01
N ASN A 66 6.60 0.73 14.93
CA ASN A 66 7.74 0.10 15.59
C ASN A 66 8.03 -1.26 14.97
N SER A 67 9.17 -1.35 14.28
CA SER A 67 9.62 -2.54 13.56
C SER A 67 9.80 -3.80 14.43
N GLN A 68 9.94 -3.65 15.74
CA GLN A 68 10.17 -4.76 16.68
C GLN A 68 8.91 -5.17 17.46
N VAL A 69 7.79 -4.46 17.28
CA VAL A 69 6.58 -4.73 18.06
C VAL A 69 5.65 -5.67 17.30
N THR A 70 5.29 -6.77 17.94
CA THR A 70 4.13 -7.58 17.55
C THR A 70 2.92 -7.10 18.36
N PRO A 71 1.77 -6.80 17.72
CA PRO A 71 0.60 -6.32 18.44
C PRO A 71 0.04 -7.39 19.39
N GLU A 72 -0.40 -6.97 20.57
CA GLU A 72 -1.19 -7.80 21.49
C GLU A 72 -2.63 -7.94 21.02
N THR A 73 -3.15 -6.90 20.38
CA THR A 73 -4.48 -6.87 19.77
C THR A 73 -4.37 -6.33 18.36
N PHE A 74 -4.87 -7.09 17.38
CA PHE A 74 -4.81 -6.68 15.98
C PHE A 74 -5.86 -5.62 15.63
N GLY A 75 -5.45 -4.63 14.83
CA GLY A 75 -6.34 -3.61 14.30
C GLY A 75 -5.58 -2.68 13.37
N LEU A 76 -6.19 -2.33 12.23
CA LEU A 76 -5.56 -1.53 11.17
C LEU A 76 -5.94 -0.06 11.19
N ALA A 77 -6.93 0.33 11.99
CA ALA A 77 -7.38 1.71 12.03
C ALA A 77 -6.26 2.64 12.51
N LYS A 78 -6.23 3.84 11.93
CA LYS A 78 -5.36 4.91 12.39
C LYS A 78 -5.90 5.50 13.69
N ALA A 79 -5.01 5.63 14.69
CA ALA A 79 -5.37 6.22 15.97
C ALA A 79 -5.84 7.68 15.79
N GLY A 80 -6.96 8.05 16.42
CA GLY A 80 -7.52 9.39 16.33
C GLY A 80 -8.10 9.77 14.96
N ALA A 81 -8.30 8.81 14.05
CA ALA A 81 -8.97 9.08 12.78
C ALA A 81 -10.42 9.56 12.97
N PHE A 82 -10.81 10.58 12.19
CA PHE A 82 -12.17 11.10 12.19
C PHE A 82 -13.11 10.25 11.34
N ASN A 83 -12.58 9.65 10.27
CA ASN A 83 -13.35 8.87 9.31
C ASN A 83 -13.21 7.37 9.61
N ALA A 84 -14.33 6.66 9.53
CA ALA A 84 -14.28 5.20 9.52
C ALA A 84 -13.47 4.69 8.32
N TYR A 85 -12.78 3.56 8.49
CA TYR A 85 -11.95 2.93 7.45
C TYR A 85 -10.73 3.75 6.99
N GLU A 86 -10.30 4.74 7.78
CA GLU A 86 -8.96 5.33 7.65
C GLU A 86 -7.95 4.40 8.34
N LEU A 87 -7.10 3.75 7.54
CA LEU A 87 -6.11 2.80 8.05
C LEU A 87 -4.75 3.48 8.21
N ASP A 88 -3.98 2.96 9.15
CA ASP A 88 -2.61 3.41 9.40
C ASP A 88 -1.66 2.87 8.33
N VAL A 89 -0.91 3.78 7.70
CA VAL A 89 0.02 3.48 6.60
C VAL A 89 1.10 2.47 6.99
N ASP A 90 1.57 2.50 8.23
CA ASP A 90 2.65 1.67 8.73
C ASP A 90 2.17 0.29 9.10
N LYS A 91 0.98 0.20 9.73
CA LYS A 91 0.31 -1.07 9.99
C LYS A 91 0.04 -1.82 8.69
N VAL A 92 -0.44 -1.11 7.67
CA VAL A 92 -0.71 -1.70 6.36
C VAL A 92 0.59 -2.15 5.67
N SER A 93 1.65 -1.34 5.71
CA SER A 93 2.94 -1.70 5.10
C SER A 93 3.55 -2.96 5.74
N ARG A 94 3.36 -3.16 7.05
CA ARG A 94 3.80 -4.37 7.77
C ARG A 94 2.96 -5.62 7.50
N LEU A 95 1.88 -5.53 6.72
CA LEU A 95 1.17 -6.72 6.23
C LEU A 95 1.77 -7.30 4.94
N ASN A 96 2.66 -6.56 4.28
CA ASN A 96 3.33 -7.03 3.07
C ASN A 96 4.61 -7.80 3.44
N SER A 97 4.73 -9.05 2.99
CA SER A 97 5.91 -9.89 3.24
C SER A 97 7.22 -9.36 2.63
N GLU A 98 7.13 -8.45 1.66
CA GLU A 98 8.28 -7.72 1.12
C GLU A 98 8.87 -6.72 2.14
N ASN A 99 8.12 -6.35 3.19
CA ASN A 99 8.66 -5.56 4.28
C ASN A 99 9.59 -6.43 5.15
N LEU A 100 10.74 -5.91 5.56
CA LEU A 100 11.63 -6.57 6.52
C LEU A 100 10.95 -6.79 7.88
N TYR A 101 10.03 -5.90 8.24
CA TYR A 101 9.32 -5.87 9.52
C TYR A 101 7.90 -6.43 9.41
N ALA A 102 7.64 -7.22 8.38
CA ALA A 102 6.34 -7.82 8.13
C ALA A 102 5.90 -8.70 9.31
N LEU A 103 4.61 -8.62 9.66
CA LEU A 103 4.00 -9.59 10.58
C LEU A 103 3.76 -10.91 9.86
N SER A 104 4.03 -12.02 10.55
CA SER A 104 3.61 -13.32 10.03
C SER A 104 2.10 -13.50 10.18
N TYR A 105 1.51 -14.42 9.40
CA TYR A 105 0.11 -14.79 9.59
C TYR A 105 -0.17 -15.29 11.02
N ALA A 106 0.78 -16.02 11.61
CA ALA A 106 0.65 -16.54 12.97
C ALA A 106 0.58 -15.41 14.00
N ASP A 107 1.40 -14.37 13.86
CA ASP A 107 1.37 -13.19 14.74
C ASP A 107 0.01 -12.50 14.69
N ILE A 108 -0.52 -12.29 13.49
CA ILE A 108 -1.83 -11.65 13.29
C ILE A 108 -2.95 -12.53 13.86
N PHE A 109 -2.89 -13.83 13.62
CA PHE A 109 -3.87 -14.80 14.12
C PHE A 109 -3.92 -14.82 15.66
N LEU A 110 -2.76 -14.82 16.31
CA LEU A 110 -2.67 -14.74 17.77
C LEU A 110 -3.19 -13.41 18.31
N ALA A 111 -2.83 -12.29 17.66
CA ALA A 111 -3.26 -10.94 18.05
C ALA A 111 -4.76 -10.70 17.82
N LEU A 112 -5.41 -11.43 16.91
CA LEU A 112 -6.86 -11.41 16.73
C LEU A 112 -7.62 -12.13 17.86
N LYS A 113 -6.95 -13.03 18.60
CA LYS A 113 -7.53 -13.79 19.71
C LYS A 113 -8.80 -14.58 19.31
N MET A 114 -8.90 -14.98 18.04
CA MET A 114 -10.02 -15.74 17.47
C MET A 114 -9.50 -17.07 16.91
N SER A 115 -9.49 -18.11 17.75
CA SER A 115 -8.87 -19.40 17.42
C SER A 115 -9.63 -20.24 16.38
N ASP A 116 -10.87 -19.88 16.08
CA ASP A 116 -11.77 -20.63 15.19
C ASP A 116 -11.99 -19.96 13.83
N VAL A 117 -11.28 -18.86 13.53
CA VAL A 117 -11.45 -18.09 12.30
C VAL A 117 -10.14 -17.95 11.54
N SER A 118 -10.08 -18.54 10.35
CA SER A 118 -9.06 -18.25 9.35
C SER A 118 -9.44 -17.04 8.53
N PHE A 119 -8.45 -16.25 8.14
CA PHE A 119 -8.69 -15.03 7.37
C PHE A 119 -7.67 -14.83 6.26
N ARG A 120 -8.06 -14.02 5.28
CA ARG A 120 -7.18 -13.47 4.25
C ARG A 120 -7.52 -12.00 4.09
N ILE A 121 -6.50 -11.17 3.99
CA ILE A 121 -6.62 -9.74 3.73
C ILE A 121 -5.90 -9.44 2.42
N GLU A 122 -6.55 -8.70 1.54
CA GLU A 122 -5.95 -8.12 0.34
C GLU A 122 -6.27 -6.64 0.33
N ILE A 123 -5.25 -5.81 0.09
CA ILE A 123 -5.45 -4.39 -0.21
C ILE A 123 -4.77 -4.10 -1.53
N LYS A 124 -5.48 -3.43 -2.42
CA LYS A 124 -5.00 -3.06 -3.75
C LYS A 124 -5.62 -1.75 -4.25
N PRO A 125 -5.00 -1.09 -5.24
CA PRO A 125 -5.63 0.02 -5.95
C PRO A 125 -7.01 -0.38 -6.49
N ILE A 126 -7.94 0.58 -6.56
CA ILE A 126 -9.32 0.33 -7.03
C ILE A 126 -9.38 0.00 -8.53
N PHE A 127 -8.38 0.45 -9.28
CA PHE A 127 -8.17 0.14 -10.69
C PHE A 127 -6.68 -0.14 -10.93
N GLU A 128 -6.36 -0.82 -12.01
CA GLU A 128 -5.02 -1.30 -12.33
C GLU A 128 -4.40 -0.46 -13.45
N VAL A 129 -3.08 -0.31 -13.39
CA VAL A 129 -2.24 0.28 -14.44
C VAL A 129 -1.37 -0.84 -14.99
N SER A 130 -1.43 -1.07 -16.30
CA SER A 130 -0.57 -2.03 -16.99
C SER A 130 0.30 -1.28 -17.98
N ILE A 131 1.59 -1.62 -18.02
CA ILE A 131 2.60 -1.01 -18.88
C ILE A 131 3.16 -2.11 -19.77
N ASN A 132 3.11 -1.91 -21.08
CA ASN A 132 3.68 -2.82 -22.06
C ASN A 132 4.67 -2.08 -22.96
N LEU A 133 5.92 -2.54 -23.02
CA LEU A 133 6.85 -2.09 -24.05
C LEU A 133 6.46 -2.74 -25.39
N THR A 134 6.02 -1.93 -26.35
CA THR A 134 5.46 -2.42 -27.62
C THR A 134 6.46 -2.37 -28.77
N ALA A 135 7.36 -1.39 -28.77
CA ALA A 135 8.38 -1.25 -29.79
C ALA A 135 9.60 -0.49 -29.24
N SER A 136 10.74 -0.66 -29.92
CA SER A 136 11.91 0.20 -29.73
C SER A 136 12.55 0.53 -31.07
N PHE A 137 13.04 1.76 -31.21
CA PHE A 137 13.63 2.29 -32.44
C PHE A 137 15.00 2.88 -32.10
N ASN A 138 16.03 2.46 -32.82
CA ASN A 138 17.35 3.05 -32.68
C ASN A 138 17.43 4.29 -33.56
N GLU A 139 17.88 5.40 -32.97
CA GLU A 139 18.31 6.60 -33.68
C GLU A 139 19.84 6.71 -33.62
N THR A 140 20.41 7.76 -34.20
CA THR A 140 21.86 7.97 -34.27
C THR A 140 22.50 8.03 -32.87
N ASP A 141 21.94 8.84 -31.98
CA ASP A 141 22.52 9.11 -30.64
C ASP A 141 21.57 8.72 -29.48
N SER A 142 20.44 8.11 -29.82
CA SER A 142 19.37 7.81 -28.89
C SER A 142 18.64 6.53 -29.26
N LYS A 143 17.83 6.03 -28.33
CA LYS A 143 16.87 4.96 -28.56
C LYS A 143 15.51 5.38 -28.03
N ILE A 144 14.49 5.23 -28.87
CA ILE A 144 13.10 5.51 -28.55
C ILE A 144 12.42 4.20 -28.13
N TYR A 145 11.74 4.23 -26.99
CA TYR A 145 10.93 3.14 -26.46
C TYR A 145 9.46 3.53 -26.47
N GLN A 146 8.63 2.74 -27.14
CA GLN A 146 7.20 2.99 -27.23
C GLN A 146 6.45 2.08 -26.25
N PHE A 147 5.83 2.69 -25.26
CA PHE A 147 5.02 2.03 -24.25
C PHE A 147 3.54 2.21 -24.53
N GLU A 148 2.78 1.16 -24.31
CA GLU A 148 1.33 1.21 -24.16
C GLU A 148 0.98 1.16 -22.67
N ILE A 149 0.21 2.14 -22.22
CA ILE A 149 -0.30 2.24 -20.86
C ILE A 149 -1.81 2.00 -20.88
N LEU A 150 -2.25 1.05 -20.09
CA LEU A 150 -3.64 0.63 -19.92
C LEU A 150 -4.09 0.96 -18.49
N THR A 151 -5.22 1.66 -18.36
CA THR A 151 -5.88 1.86 -17.06
C THR A 151 -7.25 1.19 -17.07
N GLU A 152 -7.45 0.20 -16.19
CA GLU A 152 -8.66 -0.62 -16.21
C GLU A 152 -9.13 -1.09 -14.83
N LYS A 153 -10.42 -1.36 -14.73
CA LYS A 153 -11.06 -2.00 -13.57
C LYS A 153 -11.95 -3.12 -14.08
N HIS A 154 -11.62 -4.36 -13.74
CA HIS A 154 -12.36 -5.55 -14.18
C HIS A 154 -12.58 -5.58 -15.72
N GLY A 155 -11.53 -5.29 -16.49
CA GLY A 155 -11.57 -5.23 -17.96
C GLY A 155 -12.27 -4.00 -18.55
N SER A 156 -12.83 -3.12 -17.72
CA SER A 156 -13.42 -1.85 -18.17
C SER A 156 -12.41 -0.72 -18.08
N ARG A 157 -12.31 0.09 -19.13
CA ARG A 157 -11.39 1.23 -19.21
C ARG A 157 -11.72 2.29 -18.16
N VAL A 158 -10.70 2.78 -17.46
CA VAL A 158 -10.80 3.85 -16.46
C VAL A 158 -10.10 5.09 -16.98
N GLN A 159 -10.81 6.21 -17.05
CA GLN A 159 -10.20 7.49 -17.42
C GLN A 159 -9.34 8.02 -16.27
N ALA A 160 -8.09 8.37 -16.56
CA ALA A 160 -7.14 8.79 -15.55
C ALA A 160 -6.15 9.81 -16.11
N ASN A 161 -5.72 10.74 -15.27
CA ASN A 161 -4.53 11.54 -15.51
C ASN A 161 -3.31 10.68 -15.17
N LEU A 162 -2.35 10.64 -16.09
CA LEU A 162 -1.13 9.85 -15.99
C LEU A 162 0.06 10.79 -15.83
N LYS A 163 0.98 10.45 -14.93
CA LYS A 163 2.28 11.07 -14.82
C LYS A 163 3.35 9.99 -14.77
N CYS A 164 4.39 10.16 -15.57
CA CYS A 164 5.41 9.15 -15.74
C CYS A 164 6.77 9.66 -15.28
N TYR A 165 7.55 8.75 -14.71
CA TYR A 165 8.93 8.98 -14.27
C TYR A 165 9.83 7.94 -14.95
N ILE A 166 10.99 8.37 -15.43
CA ILE A 166 11.99 7.51 -16.08
C ILE A 166 13.30 7.65 -15.33
N ILE A 167 13.86 6.51 -14.93
CA ILE A 167 15.07 6.43 -14.11
C ILE A 167 16.05 5.45 -14.75
N ALA A 168 17.32 5.84 -14.85
CA ALA A 168 18.46 5.01 -15.24
C ALA A 168 19.75 5.54 -14.60
N GLU A 169 20.91 4.90 -14.85
CA GLU A 169 22.17 5.09 -14.09
C GLU A 169 22.61 6.52 -13.82
N ASN A 170 22.30 7.46 -14.72
CA ASN A 170 22.52 8.90 -14.49
C ASN A 170 21.44 9.73 -15.17
N TYR A 171 20.21 9.21 -15.20
CA TYR A 171 19.12 9.83 -15.93
C TYR A 171 17.85 9.79 -15.09
N PHE A 172 17.27 10.95 -14.88
CA PHE A 172 15.97 11.13 -14.24
C PHE A 172 15.15 12.10 -15.07
N ASN A 173 13.95 11.69 -15.48
CA ASN A 173 13.04 12.55 -16.23
C ASN A 173 11.59 12.33 -15.80
N ILE A 174 10.79 13.38 -15.96
CA ILE A 174 9.37 13.44 -15.60
C ILE A 174 8.60 13.89 -16.84
N THR A 175 7.50 13.22 -17.15
CA THR A 175 6.60 13.66 -18.23
C THR A 175 5.62 14.70 -17.72
N ASP A 176 5.09 15.50 -18.65
CA ASP A 176 3.85 16.23 -18.40
C ASP A 176 2.70 15.26 -18.09
N THR A 177 1.69 15.79 -17.40
CA THR A 177 0.48 15.03 -17.08
C THR A 177 -0.35 14.82 -18.35
N VAL A 178 -0.69 13.57 -18.65
CA VAL A 178 -1.51 13.20 -19.82
C VAL A 178 -2.83 12.61 -19.37
N GLN A 179 -3.94 13.16 -19.83
CA GLN A 179 -5.25 12.55 -19.61
C GLN A 179 -5.43 11.37 -20.58
N SER A 180 -5.68 10.18 -20.04
CA SER A 180 -5.94 8.94 -20.75
C SER A 180 -7.41 8.56 -20.65
N SER A 181 -7.99 8.09 -21.75
CA SER A 181 -9.35 7.52 -21.78
C SER A 181 -9.38 6.04 -21.39
N GLY A 182 -8.29 5.51 -20.83
CA GLY A 182 -8.10 4.08 -20.55
C GLY A 182 -7.00 3.41 -21.36
N ARG A 183 -6.48 4.07 -22.39
CA ARG A 183 -5.35 3.63 -23.22
C ARG A 183 -4.55 4.85 -23.63
N THR A 184 -3.23 4.81 -23.47
CA THR A 184 -2.36 5.82 -24.06
C THR A 184 -1.07 5.19 -24.56
N SER A 185 -0.47 5.80 -25.58
CA SER A 185 0.88 5.45 -26.04
C SER A 185 1.84 6.53 -25.55
N LEU A 186 2.98 6.12 -25.01
CA LEU A 186 4.03 7.01 -24.51
C LEU A 186 5.36 6.65 -25.18
N ASN A 187 6.04 7.64 -25.73
CA ASN A 187 7.38 7.48 -26.27
C ASN A 187 8.40 8.05 -25.28
N ILE A 188 9.38 7.23 -24.90
CA ILE A 188 10.49 7.61 -24.05
C ILE A 188 11.78 7.53 -24.86
N THR A 189 12.53 8.63 -24.89
CA THR A 189 13.83 8.69 -25.57
C THR A 189 14.94 8.67 -24.54
N LEU A 190 15.85 7.69 -24.64
CA LEU A 190 17.07 7.61 -23.84
C LEU A 190 18.30 7.78 -24.73
N SER A 191 19.27 8.56 -24.27
CA SER A 191 20.54 8.73 -25.00
C SER A 191 21.38 7.47 -24.91
N ASN A 192 22.12 7.16 -25.97
CA ASN A 192 23.07 6.04 -26.00
C ASN A 192 24.23 6.20 -25.00
N ASN A 193 24.38 7.35 -24.34
CA ASN A 193 25.35 7.57 -23.27
C ASN A 193 24.86 7.07 -21.90
N VAL A 194 23.58 6.71 -21.77
CA VAL A 194 23.02 6.11 -20.56
C VAL A 194 23.23 4.60 -20.65
N ASN A 195 23.79 4.01 -19.60
CA ASN A 195 23.97 2.57 -19.50
C ASN A 195 23.12 2.00 -18.37
N GLY A 196 22.93 0.68 -18.41
CA GLY A 196 22.21 -0.05 -17.38
C GLY A 196 20.69 -0.13 -17.59
N PRO A 197 20.01 -0.99 -16.82
CA PRO A 197 18.55 -1.09 -16.87
C PRO A 197 17.90 0.27 -16.59
N ALA A 198 16.74 0.48 -17.19
CA ALA A 198 15.89 1.64 -16.96
C ALA A 198 14.57 1.23 -16.32
N LEU A 199 13.95 2.14 -15.57
CA LEU A 199 12.67 1.95 -14.91
C LEU A 199 11.69 3.04 -15.36
N LEU A 200 10.56 2.63 -15.93
CA LEU A 200 9.41 3.49 -16.16
C LEU A 200 8.41 3.30 -15.02
N ILE A 201 8.10 4.36 -14.29
CA ILE A 201 7.01 4.39 -13.30
C ILE A 201 5.87 5.21 -13.86
N VAL A 202 4.66 4.67 -13.79
CA VAL A 202 3.42 5.36 -14.16
C VAL A 202 2.56 5.51 -12.93
N LEU A 203 2.23 6.75 -12.57
CA LEU A 203 1.26 7.09 -11.55
C LEU A 203 -0.02 7.58 -12.22
N ALA A 204 -1.16 7.04 -11.82
CA ALA A 204 -2.46 7.32 -12.38
C ALA A 204 -3.43 7.84 -11.31
N LYS A 205 -4.12 8.94 -11.60
CA LYS A 205 -5.21 9.48 -10.80
C LYS A 205 -6.50 9.47 -11.59
N SER A 206 -7.57 8.89 -11.03
CA SER A 206 -8.90 8.96 -11.63
C SER A 206 -9.33 10.42 -11.82
N ILE A 207 -9.95 10.71 -12.96
CA ILE A 207 -10.47 12.06 -13.23
C ILE A 207 -11.76 12.37 -12.43
N TYR A 208 -12.43 11.34 -11.91
CA TYR A 208 -13.72 11.48 -11.23
C TYR A 208 -13.58 11.66 -9.72
N GLU A 209 -12.56 11.05 -9.11
CA GLU A 209 -12.29 11.11 -7.68
C GLU A 209 -10.78 11.08 -7.47
N GLN A 210 -10.21 12.19 -7.00
CA GLN A 210 -8.76 12.39 -6.96
C GLN A 210 -8.05 11.48 -5.95
N GLY A 211 -8.77 10.98 -4.94
CA GLY A 211 -8.26 9.97 -4.02
C GLY A 211 -8.12 8.58 -4.64
N ILE A 212 -8.80 8.29 -5.75
CA ILE A 212 -8.68 6.99 -6.44
C ILE A 212 -7.42 7.03 -7.32
N THR A 213 -6.38 6.37 -6.84
CA THR A 213 -5.07 6.35 -7.50
C THR A 213 -4.60 4.92 -7.74
N SER A 214 -3.69 4.78 -8.69
CA SER A 214 -3.04 3.52 -9.02
C SER A 214 -1.67 3.80 -9.61
N PHE A 215 -0.84 2.77 -9.69
CA PHE A 215 0.50 2.90 -10.24
C PHE A 215 0.98 1.56 -10.79
N SER A 216 2.03 1.63 -11.61
CA SER A 216 2.77 0.48 -12.06
C SER A 216 4.19 0.88 -12.40
N ALA A 217 5.10 -0.09 -12.41
CA ALA A 217 6.48 0.13 -12.78
C ALA A 217 6.93 -0.98 -13.74
N TYR A 218 7.73 -0.60 -14.73
CA TYR A 218 8.23 -1.50 -15.76
C TYR A 218 9.74 -1.29 -15.93
N ALA A 219 10.52 -2.30 -15.54
CA ALA A 219 11.96 -2.31 -15.75
C ALA A 219 12.25 -2.87 -17.17
N PHE A 220 13.22 -2.28 -17.87
CA PHE A 220 13.60 -2.71 -19.22
C PHE A 220 15.08 -2.48 -19.49
N ALA A 221 15.65 -3.25 -20.42
CA ALA A 221 17.05 -3.13 -20.82
C ALA A 221 17.32 -1.87 -21.66
N HIS A 222 18.34 -1.10 -21.26
CA HIS A 222 18.90 -0.01 -22.06
C HIS A 222 20.43 -0.11 -22.06
N ASN A 223 21.02 -0.43 -23.22
CA ASN A 223 22.46 -0.67 -23.35
C ASN A 223 23.01 -1.64 -22.29
N SER A 224 22.19 -2.60 -21.86
CA SER A 224 22.46 -3.53 -20.77
C SER A 224 21.81 -4.88 -21.05
N ALA A 225 22.12 -5.87 -20.22
CA ALA A 225 21.31 -7.08 -20.12
C ALA A 225 19.91 -6.76 -19.57
N GLU A 226 19.01 -7.74 -19.64
CA GLU A 226 17.68 -7.63 -19.02
C GLU A 226 17.79 -7.34 -17.51
N PRO A 227 16.95 -6.45 -16.97
CA PRO A 227 16.95 -6.14 -15.55
C PRO A 227 16.69 -7.39 -14.71
N HIS A 228 17.36 -7.48 -13.57
CA HIS A 228 17.06 -8.50 -12.58
C HIS A 228 15.65 -8.28 -12.00
N PRO A 229 14.99 -9.34 -11.49
CA PRO A 229 13.73 -9.20 -10.78
C PRO A 229 13.85 -8.23 -9.60
N LYS A 230 12.77 -7.48 -9.32
CA LYS A 230 12.68 -6.64 -8.13
C LYS A 230 12.97 -7.46 -6.86
N GLY A 231 13.75 -6.89 -5.95
CA GLY A 231 14.17 -7.51 -4.70
C GLY A 231 15.39 -8.41 -4.84
N THR A 232 16.17 -8.25 -5.92
CA THR A 232 17.43 -9.00 -6.10
C THR A 232 18.55 -8.37 -5.29
N PHE A 233 18.69 -7.03 -5.35
CA PHE A 233 19.82 -6.34 -4.72
C PHE A 233 19.46 -5.77 -3.36
N LEU A 234 18.26 -5.21 -3.25
CA LEU A 234 17.79 -4.53 -2.04
C LEU A 234 16.43 -5.05 -1.60
N LYS A 235 16.26 -5.20 -0.28
CA LYS A 235 14.93 -5.27 0.35
C LYS A 235 14.57 -3.88 0.88
N LEU A 236 13.59 -3.24 0.25
CA LEU A 236 13.14 -1.88 0.59
C LEU A 236 11.95 -1.94 1.55
N SER A 237 12.12 -1.41 2.77
CA SER A 237 11.14 -1.52 3.85
C SER A 237 10.81 -0.15 4.44
N PRO A 238 9.81 0.57 3.89
CA PRO A 238 9.36 1.84 4.42
C PRO A 238 8.45 1.61 5.64
N VAL A 239 8.81 2.22 6.77
CA VAL A 239 8.01 2.28 8.00
C VAL A 239 8.26 3.61 8.69
N ASN A 240 7.20 4.24 9.16
CA ASN A 240 7.19 5.50 9.90
C ASN A 240 7.96 6.61 9.17
N TYR A 241 7.71 6.74 7.86
CA TYR A 241 8.39 7.69 6.99
C TYR A 241 9.91 7.57 6.99
N ASN A 242 10.44 6.39 7.33
CA ASN A 242 11.83 6.03 7.13
C ASN A 242 11.90 4.81 6.22
N LEU A 243 12.78 4.87 5.22
CA LEU A 243 13.10 3.74 4.38
C LEU A 243 14.33 3.03 4.96
N THR A 244 14.22 1.73 5.22
CA THR A 244 15.38 0.86 5.38
C THR A 244 15.61 0.09 4.08
N ALA A 245 16.77 0.28 3.46
CA ALA A 245 17.23 -0.48 2.31
C ALA A 245 18.25 -1.53 2.78
N SER A 246 17.83 -2.79 2.89
CA SER A 246 18.72 -3.89 3.32
C SER A 246 19.43 -4.51 2.14
N PHE A 247 20.74 -4.74 2.27
CA PHE A 247 21.61 -5.25 1.22
C PHE A 247 21.51 -6.78 1.17
N LEU A 248 21.20 -7.32 -0.01
CA LEU A 248 21.11 -8.77 -0.22
C LEU A 248 22.42 -9.37 -0.78
N HIS A 249 23.34 -8.52 -1.19
CA HIS A 249 24.67 -8.88 -1.67
C HIS A 249 25.75 -8.04 -0.96
N SER A 250 26.97 -8.57 -0.92
CA SER A 250 28.17 -7.80 -0.58
C SER A 250 28.48 -6.77 -1.68
N GLU A 251 29.26 -5.74 -1.36
CA GLU A 251 29.77 -4.75 -2.34
C GLU A 251 28.71 -3.84 -3.00
N ILE A 252 27.53 -3.71 -2.40
CA ILE A 252 26.54 -2.74 -2.85
C ILE A 252 27.01 -1.31 -2.57
N VAL A 253 27.02 -0.49 -3.61
CA VAL A 253 27.25 0.96 -3.52
C VAL A 253 25.98 1.66 -4.00
N LEU A 254 25.29 2.35 -3.09
CA LEU A 254 24.10 3.13 -3.42
C LEU A 254 24.50 4.43 -4.11
N GLN A 255 23.68 4.86 -5.08
CA GLN A 255 23.90 6.08 -5.85
C GLN A 255 22.82 7.12 -5.53
N ASP A 256 21.62 6.93 -6.07
CA ASP A 256 20.50 7.85 -5.90
C ASP A 256 19.32 7.16 -5.21
N ALA A 257 18.52 7.98 -4.52
CA ALA A 257 17.25 7.55 -3.99
C ALA A 257 16.21 8.65 -4.19
N TYR A 258 15.00 8.27 -4.58
CA TYR A 258 13.91 9.19 -4.90
C TYR A 258 12.63 8.76 -4.21
N ALA A 259 11.80 9.73 -3.84
CA ALA A 259 10.40 9.53 -3.47
C ALA A 259 9.52 10.32 -4.43
N LEU A 260 8.60 9.60 -5.07
CA LEU A 260 7.82 10.07 -6.20
C LEU A 260 6.33 9.93 -5.90
N THR A 261 5.59 11.01 -6.07
CA THR A 261 4.13 11.01 -6.01
C THR A 261 3.57 11.57 -7.31
N PHE A 262 2.23 11.64 -7.40
CA PHE A 262 1.64 12.20 -8.60
C PHE A 262 2.00 13.69 -8.76
N ASN A 263 1.94 14.48 -7.69
CA ASN A 263 2.17 15.92 -7.76
C ASN A 263 3.60 16.33 -7.40
N TYR A 264 4.32 15.52 -6.62
CA TYR A 264 5.62 15.88 -6.06
C TYR A 264 6.68 14.82 -6.36
N ASN A 265 7.95 15.23 -6.25
CA ASN A 265 9.09 14.33 -6.23
C ASN A 265 10.18 14.95 -5.36
N SER A 266 11.04 14.12 -4.80
CA SER A 266 12.21 14.55 -4.04
C SER A 266 13.30 13.49 -4.11
N SER A 267 14.56 13.91 -4.21
CA SER A 267 15.68 13.07 -3.83
C SER A 267 15.61 12.78 -2.33
N LEU A 268 16.09 11.62 -1.90
CA LEU A 268 16.10 11.19 -0.51
C LEU A 268 17.49 11.37 0.09
N THR A 269 17.53 11.97 1.27
CA THR A 269 18.77 12.12 2.02
C THR A 269 19.02 10.88 2.87
N GLN A 270 20.18 10.27 2.67
CA GLN A 270 20.64 9.16 3.49
C GLN A 270 20.95 9.63 4.91
N THR A 271 20.39 8.96 5.91
CA THR A 271 20.57 9.27 7.34
C THR A 271 21.46 8.27 8.07
N GLY A 272 21.66 7.09 7.49
CA GLY A 272 22.47 6.04 8.06
C GLY A 272 23.01 5.10 6.99
N ASN A 273 24.20 4.58 7.22
CA ASN A 273 24.84 3.58 6.36
C ASN A 273 25.62 2.59 7.22
N ASN A 274 25.46 1.30 6.96
CA ASN A 274 26.34 0.26 7.47
C ASN A 274 26.55 -0.81 6.38
N SER A 275 27.34 -1.83 6.68
CA SER A 275 27.68 -2.88 5.70
C SER A 275 26.49 -3.73 5.23
N GLN A 276 25.32 -3.63 5.88
CA GLN A 276 24.16 -4.47 5.63
C GLN A 276 22.91 -3.66 5.21
N SER A 277 22.92 -2.35 5.38
CA SER A 277 21.75 -1.51 5.16
C SER A 277 22.06 -0.02 5.10
N ALA A 278 21.18 0.71 4.42
CA ALA A 278 21.11 2.16 4.47
C ALA A 278 19.71 2.63 4.92
N THR A 279 19.65 3.81 5.52
CA THR A 279 18.39 4.44 5.92
C THR A 279 18.20 5.80 5.27
N TYR A 280 16.96 6.12 4.92
CA TYR A 280 16.58 7.40 4.32
C TYR A 280 15.31 7.95 4.97
N ASN A 281 15.22 9.27 5.06
CA ASN A 281 13.98 9.94 5.48
C ASN A 281 13.05 10.11 4.28
N ILE A 282 11.80 9.67 4.40
CA ILE A 282 10.76 9.84 3.39
C ILE A 282 10.01 11.14 3.68
N PRO A 283 9.96 12.11 2.74
CA PRO A 283 9.18 13.33 2.91
C PRO A 283 7.68 13.05 3.07
N ARG A 284 7.01 13.89 3.86
CA ARG A 284 5.55 13.89 3.98
C ARG A 284 4.97 14.77 2.89
N PHE A 285 4.53 14.17 1.79
CA PHE A 285 3.87 14.91 0.72
C PHE A 285 2.41 15.19 1.06
N LEU A 286 1.94 16.39 0.74
CA LEU A 286 0.51 16.72 0.81
C LEU A 286 -0.16 16.27 -0.49
N ASP A 287 -0.16 14.95 -0.74
CA ASP A 287 -0.68 14.37 -1.97
C ASP A 287 -1.46 13.09 -1.70
N SER A 288 -2.67 12.99 -2.26
CA SER A 288 -3.52 11.81 -2.16
C SER A 288 -3.08 10.74 -3.17
N SER A 289 -1.83 10.29 -3.10
CA SER A 289 -1.30 9.20 -3.95
C SER A 289 -0.20 8.44 -3.22
N PRO A 290 0.01 7.14 -3.50
CA PRO A 290 1.11 6.39 -2.93
C PRO A 290 2.45 7.05 -3.27
N ILE A 291 3.40 6.94 -2.34
CA ILE A 291 4.78 7.35 -2.57
C ILE A 291 5.52 6.17 -3.17
N ILE A 292 6.00 6.30 -4.40
CA ILE A 292 6.90 5.34 -5.02
C ILE A 292 8.32 5.73 -4.68
N ILE A 293 8.99 4.87 -3.96
CA ILE A 293 10.37 5.04 -3.52
C ILE A 293 11.25 4.22 -4.45
N VAL A 294 12.29 4.84 -4.99
CA VAL A 294 13.25 4.20 -5.89
C VAL A 294 14.64 4.38 -5.32
N VAL A 295 15.44 3.32 -5.34
CA VAL A 295 16.86 3.34 -4.93
C VAL A 295 17.67 2.73 -6.06
N THR A 296 18.70 3.45 -6.50
CA THR A 296 19.65 3.00 -7.50
C THR A 296 21.00 2.71 -6.87
N GLY A 297 21.78 1.85 -7.51
CA GLY A 297 23.12 1.54 -7.06
C GLY A 297 23.85 0.62 -8.01
N GLN A 298 25.02 0.20 -7.60
CA GLN A 298 25.83 -0.78 -8.30
C GLN A 298 26.19 -1.93 -7.37
N ASN A 299 26.26 -3.13 -7.94
CA ASN A 299 26.92 -4.28 -7.34
C ASN A 299 28.13 -4.62 -8.21
N SER A 300 29.33 -4.30 -7.70
CA SER A 300 30.56 -4.28 -8.48
C SER A 300 30.42 -3.39 -9.74
N THR A 301 30.20 -3.97 -10.93
CA THR A 301 30.01 -3.23 -12.20
C THR A 301 28.55 -3.16 -12.66
N ASP A 302 27.66 -3.90 -12.00
CA ASP A 302 26.28 -4.07 -12.46
C ASP A 302 25.39 -3.01 -11.81
N PHE A 303 24.92 -2.06 -12.62
CA PHE A 303 23.92 -1.09 -12.20
C PHE A 303 22.56 -1.75 -11.96
N PHE A 304 21.88 -1.35 -10.88
CA PHE A 304 20.55 -1.81 -10.54
C PHE A 304 19.61 -0.67 -10.13
N ILE A 305 18.32 -0.93 -10.26
CA ILE A 305 17.24 -0.07 -9.79
C ILE A 305 16.25 -0.94 -9.01
N GLU A 306 15.98 -0.57 -7.77
CA GLU A 306 15.00 -1.23 -6.91
C GLU A 306 13.95 -0.21 -6.48
N TRP A 307 12.70 -0.65 -6.30
CA TRP A 307 11.61 0.26 -5.94
C TRP A 307 10.57 -0.39 -5.04
N THR A 308 9.85 0.43 -4.27
CA THR A 308 8.72 0.02 -3.44
C THR A 308 7.69 1.13 -3.35
N ALA A 309 6.43 0.78 -3.09
CA ALA A 309 5.42 1.77 -2.70
C ALA A 309 5.41 1.98 -1.18
N TYR A 310 4.94 3.14 -0.74
CA TYR A 310 4.61 3.43 0.64
C TYR A 310 3.22 4.14 0.66
N PRO A 311 2.16 3.48 1.18
CA PRO A 311 2.15 2.13 1.78
C PRO A 311 2.54 1.01 0.80
N GLN A 312 3.05 -0.11 1.31
CA GLN A 312 3.45 -1.27 0.50
C GLN A 312 2.26 -2.09 -0.02
N ILE A 313 1.51 -1.48 -0.94
CA ILE A 313 0.33 -2.01 -1.62
C ILE A 313 0.67 -2.16 -3.12
N PRO A 314 0.11 -3.13 -3.87
CA PRO A 314 -0.82 -4.17 -3.42
C PRO A 314 -0.14 -5.27 -2.61
N PHE A 315 -0.89 -5.93 -1.75
CA PHE A 315 -0.46 -7.16 -1.07
C PHE A 315 -1.64 -8.08 -0.80
N ARG A 316 -1.32 -9.34 -0.48
CA ARG A 316 -2.25 -10.34 0.05
C ARG A 316 -1.57 -11.12 1.15
N ILE A 317 -2.23 -11.29 2.29
CA ILE A 317 -1.75 -12.09 3.42
C ILE A 317 -2.87 -12.99 3.95
N GLY A 318 -2.49 -14.16 4.45
CA GLY A 318 -3.38 -15.07 5.16
C GLY A 318 -3.69 -16.38 4.43
N ALA A 319 -4.72 -17.07 4.90
CA ALA A 319 -5.06 -18.42 4.50
C ALA A 319 -5.34 -18.55 2.99
N ASP A 320 -5.15 -19.77 2.45
CA ASP A 320 -5.53 -20.06 1.07
C ASP A 320 -7.00 -20.47 0.91
N PHE A 321 -7.77 -19.59 0.26
CA PHE A 321 -9.16 -19.80 -0.09
C PHE A 321 -9.37 -20.00 -1.61
N SER A 322 -8.31 -20.28 -2.38
CA SER A 322 -8.38 -20.47 -3.84
C SER A 322 -9.39 -21.56 -4.26
N ASN A 323 -9.52 -22.65 -3.48
CA ASN A 323 -10.47 -23.73 -3.71
C ASN A 323 -11.85 -23.50 -3.04
N SER A 324 -12.12 -22.32 -2.49
CA SER A 324 -13.28 -22.11 -1.59
C SER A 324 -14.56 -21.65 -2.28
N GLN A 325 -14.59 -21.44 -3.60
CA GLN A 325 -15.85 -21.16 -4.31
C GLN A 325 -16.86 -22.31 -4.17
N THR A 326 -16.42 -23.48 -3.68
CA THR A 326 -17.24 -24.66 -3.36
C THR A 326 -17.44 -24.90 -1.86
N LEU A 327 -16.87 -24.09 -0.97
CA LEU A 327 -16.99 -24.25 0.50
C LEU A 327 -18.05 -23.27 1.04
N SER A 328 -19.13 -23.80 1.61
CA SER A 328 -20.29 -23.02 2.10
C SER A 328 -19.98 -22.02 3.23
N ASN A 329 -18.79 -22.10 3.83
CA ASN A 329 -18.43 -21.39 5.05
C ASN A 329 -17.34 -20.31 4.86
N VAL A 330 -17.03 -19.92 3.63
CA VAL A 330 -16.11 -18.81 3.35
C VAL A 330 -16.89 -17.59 2.85
N PHE A 331 -16.73 -16.46 3.52
CA PHE A 331 -17.38 -15.20 3.17
C PHE A 331 -16.35 -14.14 2.81
N SER A 332 -16.63 -13.35 1.78
CA SER A 332 -15.80 -12.23 1.33
C SER A 332 -16.51 -10.91 1.56
N TYR A 333 -15.80 -9.94 2.12
CA TYR A 333 -16.28 -8.59 2.36
C TYR A 333 -15.34 -7.59 1.71
N THR A 334 -15.89 -6.74 0.85
CA THR A 334 -15.14 -5.68 0.17
C THR A 334 -15.46 -4.33 0.77
N TYR A 335 -14.42 -3.56 1.07
CA TYR A 335 -14.49 -2.22 1.64
C TYR A 335 -13.67 -1.26 0.79
N THR A 336 -14.10 0.00 0.74
CA THR A 336 -13.24 1.11 0.32
C THR A 336 -12.59 1.67 1.58
N VAL A 337 -11.26 1.72 1.60
CA VAL A 337 -10.46 2.19 2.75
C VAL A 337 -9.60 3.38 2.31
N SER A 338 -9.33 4.30 3.24
CA SER A 338 -8.43 5.42 3.01
C SER A 338 -7.09 5.16 3.71
N ILE A 339 -5.99 5.36 3.01
CA ILE A 339 -4.63 5.28 3.55
C ILE A 339 -3.86 6.47 3.03
N ASP A 340 -3.42 7.34 3.95
CA ASP A 340 -2.74 8.59 3.63
C ASP A 340 -3.47 9.42 2.57
N SER A 341 -4.80 9.55 2.73
CA SER A 341 -5.73 10.26 1.83
C SER A 341 -5.99 9.61 0.46
N ALA A 342 -5.32 8.51 0.11
CA ALA A 342 -5.62 7.73 -1.10
C ALA A 342 -6.62 6.59 -0.80
N LEU A 343 -7.47 6.28 -1.76
CA LEU A 343 -8.54 5.28 -1.65
C LEU A 343 -8.12 3.95 -2.28
N TYR A 344 -8.29 2.87 -1.52
CA TYR A 344 -7.96 1.50 -1.91
C TYR A 344 -9.16 0.57 -1.73
N GLN A 345 -9.13 -0.53 -2.47
CA GLN A 345 -10.04 -1.64 -2.24
C GLN A 345 -9.40 -2.61 -1.23
N CYS A 346 -10.09 -2.87 -0.12
CA CYS A 346 -9.73 -3.89 0.85
C CYS A 346 -10.72 -5.05 0.76
N ASN A 347 -10.23 -6.26 0.50
CA ASN A 347 -11.01 -7.49 0.53
C ASN A 347 -10.58 -8.30 1.75
N ILE A 348 -11.55 -8.70 2.56
CA ILE A 348 -11.34 -9.60 3.71
C ILE A 348 -12.15 -10.87 3.46
N TRP A 349 -11.47 -12.01 3.45
CA TRP A 349 -12.11 -13.32 3.45
C TRP A 349 -12.00 -13.93 4.84
N LEU A 350 -13.09 -14.54 5.30
CA LEU A 350 -13.18 -15.21 6.59
C LEU A 350 -13.79 -16.58 6.38
N GLY A 351 -13.19 -17.58 7.02
CA GLY A 351 -13.64 -18.97 7.00
C GLY A 351 -13.27 -19.67 8.29
N GLY A 352 -14.00 -20.73 8.62
CA GLY A 352 -13.76 -21.55 9.79
C GLY A 352 -13.81 -23.04 9.45
N PRO A 353 -13.41 -23.92 10.37
CA PRO A 353 -13.62 -25.35 10.20
C PRO A 353 -15.10 -25.64 9.94
N ASN A 354 -15.39 -26.52 8.98
CA ASN A 354 -16.73 -27.08 8.82
C ASN A 354 -17.06 -27.82 10.11
N GLN A 355 -18.13 -27.43 10.80
CA GLN A 355 -18.70 -28.27 11.86
C GLN A 355 -19.28 -29.55 11.26
#